data_AF-A0A6C0P3L1-F1
#
_entry.id   AF-A0A6C0P3L1-F1
#
_cell.length_a   1.000
_cell.length_b   1.000
_cell.length_c   1.000
_cell.angle_alpha   90.00
_cell.angle_beta   90.00
_cell.angle_gamma   90.00
#
_symmetry.space_group_name_H-M   'P 1'
#
loop_
_entity.id
_entity.type
_entity.pdbx_description
1 polymer ?
#
loop_
_entity_poly.entity_id
_entity_poly.type
_entity_poly.pdbx_seq_one_letter_code
_entity_poly.pdbx_strand_id
1 'polypeptide(L)'
;MLSQKRFSLVVAVAFAAVCLGICCTGIVSAQHAKPTLEERTGRPLAEVLSHPAESAAGIVSEYMKGFEALGDSEGAPLTGFRITGVDTTDPQNLTVTVIPSYEVSETKSEAYPATEYHVVPVDGNYQVQKRLCVYDMDPQSAGYRTVNCHLAWTEGKDGSVSVTTP
;
A
#
# COMPACT_ATOMS: atom_id res chain seq x y z
N MET A 1 32.82 -56.63 -33.83
CA MET A 1 32.26 -55.28 -34.10
C MET A 1 30.80 -55.19 -33.65
N LEU A 2 30.53 -55.29 -32.34
CA LEU A 2 29.18 -55.34 -31.79
C LEU A 2 29.13 -54.64 -30.42
N SER A 3 29.80 -53.49 -30.30
CA SER A 3 29.92 -52.78 -29.00
C SER A 3 30.09 -51.27 -29.15
N GLN A 4 29.32 -50.64 -30.04
CA GLN A 4 29.33 -49.18 -30.19
C GLN A 4 27.93 -48.60 -30.34
N LYS A 5 27.02 -49.32 -31.04
CA LYS A 5 25.63 -48.89 -31.22
C LYS A 5 24.77 -48.94 -29.95
N ARG A 6 25.12 -49.77 -28.96
CA ARG A 6 24.36 -49.88 -27.69
C ARG A 6 24.73 -48.81 -26.66
N PHE A 7 25.93 -48.23 -26.75
CA PHE A 7 26.36 -47.16 -25.84
C PHE A 7 25.71 -45.81 -26.18
N SER A 8 25.57 -45.49 -27.46
CA SER A 8 24.93 -44.22 -27.89
C SER A 8 23.44 -44.13 -27.54
N LEU A 9 22.72 -45.25 -27.53
CA LEU A 9 21.28 -45.25 -27.18
C LEU A 9 21.07 -45.00 -25.67
N VAL A 10 21.92 -45.53 -24.81
CA VAL A 10 21.82 -45.37 -23.35
C VAL A 10 22.15 -43.93 -22.92
N VAL A 11 23.13 -43.30 -23.57
CA VAL A 11 23.50 -41.90 -23.29
C VAL A 11 22.41 -40.91 -23.74
N ALA A 12 21.75 -41.17 -24.87
CA ALA A 12 20.68 -40.30 -25.37
C ALA A 12 19.42 -40.34 -24.49
N VAL A 13 19.05 -41.51 -23.96
CA VAL A 13 17.89 -41.66 -23.05
C VAL A 13 18.17 -41.04 -21.68
N ALA A 14 19.40 -41.14 -21.17
CA ALA A 14 19.81 -40.49 -19.93
C ALA A 14 19.78 -38.95 -20.06
N PHE A 15 20.19 -38.39 -21.20
CA PHE A 15 20.17 -36.94 -21.42
C PHE A 15 18.74 -36.38 -21.56
N ALA A 16 17.83 -37.11 -22.22
CA ALA A 16 16.43 -36.71 -22.34
C ALA A 16 15.70 -36.73 -20.99
N ALA A 17 16.00 -37.71 -20.12
CA ALA A 17 15.43 -37.79 -18.77
C ALA A 17 15.93 -36.66 -17.84
N VAL A 18 17.19 -36.23 -17.99
CA VAL A 18 17.74 -35.10 -17.24
C VAL A 18 17.14 -33.76 -17.69
N CYS A 19 16.89 -33.57 -18.99
CA CYS A 19 16.23 -32.35 -19.49
C CYS A 19 14.74 -32.24 -19.08
N LEU A 20 14.01 -33.36 -19.00
CA LEU A 20 12.60 -33.37 -18.56
C LEU A 20 12.44 -33.18 -17.04
N GLY A 21 13.44 -33.54 -16.23
CA GLY A 21 13.43 -33.28 -14.79
C GLY A 21 13.68 -31.81 -14.40
N ILE A 22 14.43 -31.08 -15.23
CA ILE A 22 14.82 -29.69 -14.96
C ILE A 22 13.73 -28.68 -15.39
N CYS A 23 12.87 -29.04 -16.35
CA CYS A 23 11.77 -28.17 -16.78
C CYS A 23 10.58 -28.12 -15.81
N CYS A 24 10.44 -29.10 -14.91
CA CYS A 24 9.29 -29.16 -13.98
C CYS A 24 9.56 -28.55 -12.60
N THR A 25 10.81 -28.18 -12.28
CA THR A 25 11.17 -27.53 -11.00
C THR A 25 11.35 -26.02 -11.11
N GLY A 26 11.15 -25.44 -12.30
CA GLY A 26 11.51 -24.06 -12.63
C GLY A 26 10.43 -22.99 -12.52
N ILE A 27 9.22 -23.27 -12.01
CA ILE A 27 8.17 -22.25 -11.85
C ILE A 27 7.46 -22.38 -10.50
N VAL A 28 8.23 -22.30 -9.41
CA VAL A 28 7.68 -21.96 -8.08
C VAL A 28 8.50 -20.78 -7.53
N SER A 29 8.54 -19.71 -8.30
CA SER A 29 8.97 -18.39 -7.80
C SER A 29 8.17 -17.33 -8.56
N ALA A 30 6.85 -17.41 -8.44
CA ALA A 30 6.09 -16.18 -8.35
C ALA A 30 6.55 -15.53 -7.04
N GLN A 31 7.53 -14.64 -7.14
CA GLN A 31 7.98 -13.81 -6.03
C GLN A 31 6.72 -13.16 -5.45
N HIS A 32 6.27 -13.61 -4.28
CA HIS A 32 5.22 -12.92 -3.56
C HIS A 32 5.75 -11.52 -3.25
N ALA A 33 5.33 -10.53 -4.04
CA ALA A 33 5.55 -9.14 -3.71
C ALA A 33 5.06 -8.94 -2.27
N LYS A 34 5.85 -8.23 -1.46
CA LYS A 34 5.39 -7.90 -0.11
C LYS A 34 4.08 -7.12 -0.24
N PRO A 35 3.03 -7.51 0.49
CA PRO A 35 1.76 -6.82 0.40
C PRO A 35 1.94 -5.36 0.82
N THR A 36 1.26 -4.48 0.10
CA THR A 36 1.21 -3.04 0.37
C THR A 36 0.58 -2.77 1.74
N LEU A 37 0.73 -1.55 2.25
CA LEU A 37 0.15 -1.20 3.54
C LEU A 37 -1.38 -1.23 3.49
N GLU A 38 -1.94 -0.84 2.35
CA GLU A 38 -3.37 -0.89 2.02
C GLU A 38 -3.90 -2.33 2.08
N GLU A 39 -3.21 -3.27 1.41
CA GLU A 39 -3.59 -4.69 1.41
C GLU A 39 -3.46 -5.31 2.81
N ARG A 40 -2.42 -4.95 3.57
CA ARG A 40 -2.16 -5.49 4.91
C ARG A 40 -3.19 -5.05 5.95
N THR A 41 -3.77 -3.88 5.78
CA THR A 41 -4.73 -3.27 6.73
C THR A 41 -6.17 -3.41 6.26
N GLY A 42 -6.36 -3.95 5.05
CA GLY A 42 -7.67 -4.22 4.49
C GLY A 42 -8.45 -5.28 5.26
N ARG A 43 -9.79 -5.22 5.16
CA ARG A 43 -10.70 -6.18 5.81
C ARG A 43 -11.69 -6.78 4.81
N PRO A 44 -12.15 -8.02 5.02
CA PRO A 44 -13.13 -8.65 4.13
C PRO A 44 -14.41 -7.83 3.98
N LEU A 45 -14.97 -7.82 2.77
CA LEU A 45 -16.18 -7.04 2.44
C LEU A 45 -17.35 -7.37 3.37
N ALA A 46 -17.56 -8.65 3.69
CA ALA A 46 -18.63 -9.09 4.59
C ALA A 46 -18.45 -8.57 6.03
N GLU A 47 -17.20 -8.49 6.51
CA GLU A 47 -16.90 -7.94 7.84
C GLU A 47 -17.24 -6.46 7.87
N VAL A 48 -16.74 -5.69 6.89
CA VAL A 48 -16.95 -4.23 6.87
C VAL A 48 -18.42 -3.88 6.71
N LEU A 49 -19.16 -4.55 5.83
CA LEU A 49 -20.58 -4.27 5.62
C LEU A 49 -21.44 -4.58 6.85
N SER A 50 -20.97 -5.44 7.76
CA SER A 50 -21.68 -5.71 9.03
C SER A 50 -21.52 -4.61 10.07
N HIS A 51 -20.39 -3.88 10.05
CA HIS A 51 -20.05 -2.81 11.00
C HIS A 51 -19.28 -1.67 10.31
N PRO A 52 -19.87 -0.97 9.33
CA PRO A 52 -19.12 -0.13 8.39
C PRO A 52 -18.32 0.99 9.06
N ALA A 53 -18.90 1.65 10.06
CA ALA A 53 -18.23 2.76 10.74
C ALA A 53 -17.02 2.28 11.56
N GLU A 54 -17.19 1.22 12.35
CA GLU A 54 -16.13 0.66 13.20
C GLU A 54 -15.02 0.03 12.35
N SER A 55 -15.39 -0.75 11.33
CA SER A 55 -14.43 -1.39 10.45
C SER A 55 -13.64 -0.37 9.61
N ALA A 56 -14.29 0.68 9.07
CA ALA A 56 -13.58 1.72 8.34
C ALA A 56 -12.59 2.49 9.23
N ALA A 57 -13.02 2.86 10.45
CA ALA A 57 -12.13 3.48 11.44
C ALA A 57 -10.96 2.55 11.82
N GLY A 58 -11.22 1.24 11.96
CA GLY A 58 -10.20 0.23 12.23
C GLY A 58 -9.17 0.12 11.12
N ILE A 59 -9.61 0.01 9.86
CA ILE A 59 -8.74 -0.02 8.67
C ILE A 59 -7.84 1.23 8.65
N VAL A 60 -8.42 2.42 8.75
CA VAL A 60 -7.66 3.68 8.70
C VAL A 60 -6.75 3.84 9.91
N SER A 61 -7.18 3.42 11.11
CA SER A 61 -6.32 3.45 12.29
C SER A 61 -5.09 2.55 12.14
N GLU A 62 -5.25 1.35 11.60
CA GLU A 62 -4.13 0.44 11.37
C GLU A 62 -3.21 0.93 10.26
N TYR A 63 -3.80 1.52 9.21
CA TYR A 63 -3.07 2.16 8.12
C TYR A 63 -2.18 3.31 8.63
N MET A 64 -2.73 4.22 9.44
CA MET A 64 -1.98 5.35 10.01
C MET A 64 -0.88 4.89 10.98
N LYS A 65 -1.14 3.89 11.83
CA LYS A 65 -0.11 3.27 12.68
C LYS A 65 1.00 2.60 11.86
N GLY A 66 0.66 2.10 10.67
CA GLY A 66 1.63 1.59 9.72
C GLY A 66 2.66 2.65 9.32
N PHE A 67 2.22 3.89 9.06
CA PHE A 67 3.12 5.00 8.76
C PHE A 67 3.95 5.42 9.97
N GLU A 68 3.36 5.51 11.16
CA GLU A 68 4.11 5.80 12.40
C GLU A 68 5.25 4.80 12.62
N ALA A 69 4.99 3.51 12.36
CA ALA A 69 5.96 2.44 12.55
C ALA A 69 7.06 2.39 11.48
N LEU A 70 6.77 2.84 10.25
CA LEU A 70 7.78 2.91 9.19
C LEU A 70 8.82 4.00 9.46
N GLY A 71 8.42 5.07 10.16
CA GLY A 71 9.22 6.28 10.27
C GLY A 71 9.38 6.97 8.91
N ASP A 72 9.97 8.16 8.91
CA ASP A 72 10.34 8.85 7.69
C ASP A 72 11.84 9.15 7.73
N SER A 73 12.56 8.78 6.67
CA SER A 73 13.98 9.10 6.49
C SER A 73 14.21 10.40 5.73
N GLU A 74 13.20 10.92 5.04
CA GLU A 74 13.29 12.07 4.14
C GLU A 74 12.32 13.22 4.49
N GLY A 75 11.52 13.06 5.56
CA GLY A 75 10.53 14.05 6.00
C GLY A 75 10.22 13.99 7.50
N ALA A 76 9.23 14.80 7.90
CA ALA A 76 8.75 14.85 9.28
C ALA A 76 7.96 13.58 9.61
N PRO A 77 8.35 12.78 10.62
CA PRO A 77 7.63 11.56 10.95
C PRO A 77 6.23 11.87 11.48
N LEU A 78 5.28 11.00 11.14
CA LEU A 78 3.96 10.96 11.77
C LEU A 78 4.12 10.49 13.22
N THR A 79 3.70 11.29 14.18
CA THR A 79 3.83 10.99 15.62
C THR A 79 2.50 10.60 16.28
N GLY A 80 1.39 10.80 15.59
CA GLY A 80 0.08 10.44 16.07
C GLY A 80 -1.04 10.87 15.11
N PHE A 81 -2.26 10.47 15.42
CA PHE A 81 -3.44 10.93 14.70
C PHE A 81 -4.70 10.82 15.57
N ARG A 82 -5.76 11.49 15.15
CA ARG A 82 -7.10 11.34 15.73
C ARG A 82 -8.13 11.19 14.62
N ILE A 83 -8.95 10.15 14.70
CA ILE A 83 -10.16 10.02 13.89
C ILE A 83 -11.24 10.92 14.49
N THR A 84 -11.83 11.76 13.65
CA THR A 84 -12.83 12.77 14.07
C THR A 84 -14.21 12.53 13.48
N GLY A 85 -14.31 11.72 12.43
CA GLY A 85 -15.57 11.37 11.81
C GLY A 85 -15.44 10.14 10.92
N VAL A 86 -16.55 9.44 10.74
CA VAL A 86 -16.71 8.36 9.77
C VAL A 86 -18.04 8.56 9.06
N ASP A 87 -18.00 8.68 7.75
CA ASP A 87 -19.17 8.73 6.88
C ASP A 87 -19.34 7.38 6.17
N THR A 88 -20.49 6.77 6.38
CA THR A 88 -20.86 5.47 5.79
C THR A 88 -22.07 5.58 4.86
N THR A 89 -22.39 6.80 4.40
CA THR A 89 -23.54 7.06 3.54
C THR A 89 -23.40 6.37 2.18
N ASP A 90 -22.18 6.35 1.62
CA ASP A 90 -21.85 5.60 0.41
C ASP A 90 -21.08 4.31 0.75
N PRO A 91 -21.70 3.13 0.66
CA PRO A 91 -21.02 1.87 0.95
C PRO A 91 -19.90 1.55 -0.05
N GLN A 92 -19.88 2.14 -1.25
CA GLN A 92 -18.77 1.96 -2.18
C GLN A 92 -17.57 2.85 -1.85
N ASN A 93 -17.76 3.83 -0.96
CA ASN A 93 -16.74 4.80 -0.62
C ASN A 93 -16.95 5.32 0.82
N LEU A 94 -16.53 4.52 1.79
CA LEU A 94 -16.59 4.93 3.19
C LEU A 94 -15.51 5.99 3.42
N THR A 95 -15.84 7.08 4.11
CA THR A 95 -14.90 8.18 4.33
C THR A 95 -14.58 8.31 5.81
N VAL A 96 -13.30 8.41 6.15
CA VAL A 96 -12.81 8.60 7.52
C VAL A 96 -12.02 9.90 7.60
N THR A 97 -12.44 10.80 8.47
CA THR A 97 -11.76 12.10 8.65
C THR A 97 -10.73 12.00 9.76
N VAL A 98 -9.46 12.23 9.42
CA VAL A 98 -8.31 12.08 10.32
C VAL A 98 -7.60 13.42 10.48
N ILE A 99 -7.21 13.75 11.71
CA ILE A 99 -6.28 14.84 12.01
C ILE A 99 -4.94 14.21 12.34
N PRO A 100 -3.94 14.25 11.43
CA PRO A 100 -2.61 13.73 11.70
C PRO A 100 -1.79 14.74 12.51
N SER A 101 -0.82 14.23 13.25
CA SER A 101 0.17 15.01 13.99
C SER A 101 1.56 14.61 13.51
N TYR A 102 2.36 15.60 13.12
CA TYR A 102 3.72 15.38 12.65
C TYR A 102 4.72 16.04 13.60
N GLU A 103 5.93 15.48 13.68
CA GLU A 103 7.04 16.11 14.38
C GLU A 103 7.52 17.35 13.61
N VAL A 104 7.51 18.51 14.27
CA VAL A 104 8.02 19.77 13.69
C VAL A 104 9.34 20.22 14.33
N SER A 105 9.71 19.58 15.44
CA SER A 105 11.01 19.68 16.10
C SER A 105 11.16 18.50 17.06
N GLU A 106 12.38 18.22 17.54
CA GLU A 106 12.69 17.11 18.46
C GLU A 106 11.80 17.03 19.72
N THR A 107 11.16 18.14 20.13
CA THR A 107 10.32 18.21 21.33
C THR A 107 8.88 18.63 21.06
N LYS A 108 8.49 18.82 19.80
CA LYS A 108 7.18 19.36 19.43
C LYS A 108 6.56 18.60 18.27
N SER A 109 5.34 18.12 18.49
CA SER A 109 4.44 17.70 17.42
C SER A 109 3.37 18.75 17.17
N GLU A 110 2.92 18.84 15.93
CA GLU A 110 1.87 19.76 15.52
C GLU A 110 0.76 19.02 14.78
N ALA A 111 -0.49 19.38 15.11
CA ALA A 111 -1.67 18.86 14.44
C ALA A 111 -1.88 19.56 13.10
N TYR A 112 -1.99 18.76 12.05
CA TYR A 112 -2.20 19.19 10.68
C TYR A 112 -3.69 19.29 10.36
N PRO A 113 -4.06 19.94 9.23
CA PRO A 113 -5.44 19.98 8.76
C PRO A 113 -6.09 18.59 8.69
N ALA A 114 -7.41 18.55 8.89
CA ALA A 114 -8.16 17.31 8.76
C ALA A 114 -8.13 16.81 7.31
N THR A 115 -7.89 15.52 7.15
CA THR A 115 -7.76 14.84 5.85
C THR A 115 -8.76 13.70 5.78
N GLU A 116 -9.42 13.58 4.63
CA GLU A 116 -10.37 12.51 4.35
C GLU A 116 -9.65 11.32 3.70
N TYR A 117 -9.76 10.17 4.36
CA TYR A 117 -9.30 8.89 3.85
C TYR A 117 -10.49 8.12 3.32
N HIS A 118 -10.38 7.63 2.09
CA HIS A 118 -11.41 6.82 1.46
C HIS A 118 -11.10 5.34 1.66
N VAL A 119 -12.10 4.56 2.03
CA VAL A 119 -12.03 3.12 2.21
C VAL A 119 -12.97 2.50 1.20
N VAL A 120 -12.39 1.82 0.21
CA VAL A 120 -13.08 1.37 -1.02
C VAL A 120 -12.92 -0.14 -1.21
N PRO A 121 -13.88 -0.82 -1.86
CA PRO A 121 -13.79 -2.24 -2.13
C PRO A 121 -12.77 -2.52 -3.26
N VAL A 122 -11.78 -3.37 -2.98
CA VAL A 122 -10.76 -3.87 -3.90
C VAL A 122 -10.56 -5.36 -3.65
N ASP A 123 -10.77 -6.18 -4.68
CA ASP A 123 -10.54 -7.63 -4.67
C ASP A 123 -11.15 -8.36 -3.44
N GLY A 124 -12.42 -8.05 -3.13
CA GLY A 124 -13.17 -8.70 -2.06
C GLY A 124 -12.88 -8.18 -0.64
N ASN A 125 -12.03 -7.15 -0.51
CA ASN A 125 -11.72 -6.47 0.75
C ASN A 125 -12.01 -4.98 0.65
N TYR A 126 -12.29 -4.31 1.75
CA TYR A 126 -12.17 -2.87 1.84
C TYR A 126 -10.75 -2.50 2.22
N GLN A 127 -10.20 -1.49 1.56
CA GLN A 127 -8.83 -1.01 1.79
C GLN A 127 -8.80 0.51 1.68
N VAL A 128 -7.78 1.14 2.27
CA VAL A 128 -7.56 2.58 2.07
C VAL A 128 -7.20 2.84 0.61
N GLN A 129 -7.87 3.80 -0.02
CA GLN A 129 -7.53 4.28 -1.34
C GLN A 129 -6.28 5.15 -1.25
N LYS A 130 -5.17 4.68 -1.82
CA LYS A 130 -3.89 5.40 -1.82
C LYS A 130 -4.03 6.75 -2.55
N ARG A 131 -3.56 7.82 -1.90
CA ARG A 131 -3.60 9.21 -2.42
C ARG A 131 -2.36 9.97 -1.97
N LEU A 132 -1.96 10.95 -2.76
CA LEU A 132 -0.99 11.96 -2.34
C LEU A 132 -1.75 13.13 -1.73
N CYS A 133 -1.50 13.46 -0.46
CA CYS A 133 -2.05 14.65 0.17
C CYS A 133 -0.94 15.67 0.42
N VAL A 134 -1.09 16.86 -0.13
CA VAL A 134 -0.17 17.99 0.03
C VAL A 134 -0.78 18.98 1.00
N TYR A 135 -0.06 19.26 2.08
CA TYR A 135 -0.45 20.21 3.11
C TYR A 135 0.24 21.55 2.88
N ASP A 136 -0.54 22.62 2.85
CA ASP A 136 0.00 23.97 2.81
C ASP A 136 0.24 24.46 4.24
N MET A 137 1.49 24.38 4.69
CA MET A 137 1.91 24.79 6.03
C MET A 137 2.78 26.05 6.03
N ASP A 138 2.87 26.76 4.89
CA ASP A 138 3.55 28.04 4.82
C ASP A 138 2.65 29.14 5.44
N PRO A 139 3.05 29.78 6.55
CA PRO A 139 2.26 30.84 7.16
C PRO A 139 2.09 32.08 6.28
N GLN A 140 2.87 32.22 5.19
CA GLN A 140 2.73 33.30 4.23
C GLN A 140 1.82 32.94 3.04
N SER A 141 1.42 31.68 2.90
CA SER A 141 0.53 31.25 1.83
C SER A 141 -0.92 31.66 2.08
N ALA A 142 -1.64 32.03 1.02
CA ALA A 142 -3.08 32.27 1.08
C ALA A 142 -3.88 31.00 1.44
N GLY A 143 -3.31 29.81 1.19
CA GLY A 143 -3.89 28.50 1.50
C GLY A 143 -3.43 27.92 2.83
N TYR A 144 -2.83 28.71 3.73
CA TYR A 144 -2.28 28.19 4.98
C TYR A 144 -3.29 27.30 5.75
N ARG A 145 -2.81 26.10 6.15
CA ARG A 145 -3.57 25.02 6.80
C ARG A 145 -4.68 24.43 5.94
N THR A 146 -4.45 24.33 4.64
CA THR A 146 -5.29 23.54 3.73
C THR A 146 -4.59 22.24 3.32
N VAL A 147 -5.38 21.29 2.82
CA VAL A 147 -4.88 20.02 2.29
C VAL A 147 -5.50 19.76 0.92
N ASN A 148 -4.69 19.31 -0.03
CA ASN A 148 -5.14 18.93 -1.37
C ASN A 148 -4.70 17.48 -1.65
N CYS A 149 -5.67 16.59 -1.91
CA CYS A 149 -5.41 15.17 -2.10
C CYS A 149 -5.68 14.69 -3.54
N HIS A 150 -4.68 14.04 -4.13
CA HIS A 150 -4.66 13.61 -5.53
C HIS A 150 -4.63 12.08 -5.64
N LEU A 151 -5.48 11.53 -6.52
CA LEU A 151 -5.50 10.10 -6.84
C LEU A 151 -4.45 9.74 -7.90
N ALA A 152 -4.33 10.59 -8.92
CA ALA A 152 -3.36 10.41 -10.00
C ALA A 152 -2.07 11.15 -9.67
N TRP A 153 -1.06 10.41 -9.26
CA TRP A 153 0.27 10.92 -8.98
C TRP A 153 1.32 9.86 -9.29
N THR A 154 2.54 10.31 -9.51
CA THR A 154 3.70 9.44 -9.79
C THR A 154 4.85 9.83 -8.89
N GLU A 155 5.51 8.83 -8.33
CA GLU A 155 6.79 8.97 -7.62
C GLU A 155 7.94 8.68 -8.57
N GLY A 156 8.82 9.65 -8.75
CA GLY A 156 10.10 9.50 -9.43
C GLY A 156 11.03 8.62 -8.61
N LYS A 157 12.04 8.04 -9.28
CA LYS A 157 13.06 7.21 -8.61
C LYS A 157 13.95 7.99 -7.65
N ASP A 158 13.94 9.31 -7.76
CA ASP A 158 14.64 10.29 -6.94
C ASP A 158 13.76 10.84 -5.80
N GLY A 159 12.59 10.24 -5.55
CA GLY A 159 11.63 10.71 -4.55
C GLY A 159 10.81 11.92 -5.01
N SER A 160 11.02 12.42 -6.24
CA SER A 160 10.21 13.52 -6.77
C SER A 160 8.77 13.09 -6.95
N VAL A 161 7.83 13.89 -6.47
CA VAL A 161 6.40 13.60 -6.62
C VAL A 161 5.79 14.52 -7.67
N SER A 162 5.10 13.95 -8.65
CA SER A 162 4.38 14.70 -9.68
C SER A 162 2.90 14.34 -9.68
N VAL A 163 2.03 15.36 -9.69
CA VAL A 163 0.59 15.18 -9.86
C VAL A 163 0.29 15.13 -11.35
N THR A 164 -0.39 14.09 -11.81
CA THR A 164 -0.86 14.04 -13.19
C THR A 164 -2.15 14.85 -13.27
N THR A 165 -2.08 16.06 -13.81
CA THR A 165 -3.29 16.79 -14.20
C THR A 165 -3.98 16.07 -15.36
N PRO A 166 -5.31 15.90 -15.32
CA PRO A 166 -6.07 15.34 -16.44
C PRO A 166 -5.99 16.20 -17.70
#